data_AF-A0A438N3F2-F1
#
_entry.id   AF-A0A438N3F2-F1
#
_cell.length_a   1.000
_cell.length_b   1.000
_cell.length_c   1.000
_cell.angle_alpha   90.00
_cell.angle_beta   90.00
_cell.angle_gamma   90.00
#
_symmetry.space_group_name_H-M   'P 1'
#
loop_
_entity.id
_entity.type
_entity.pdbx_description
1 polymer ?
#
loop_
_entity_poly.entity_id
_entity_poly.type
_entity_poly.pdbx_seq_one_letter_code
_entity_poly.pdbx_strand_id
1 'polypeptide(L)'
;MSANAVALEVLLSPVPNYRNIPTISICSHEIPLPAYWRISELLTAGESPDTIVTLILQHSGVRTRKVVETIVQNIADNQKSMEIPLRSKRASRENERELEANRGRGRGPVNRISLFLGKKPKASDRASTYSIPSAPAKTALQLQKERERNAVAVTDARLQKAEQEEKSLLTTAMNLASRRDLLLKERRENDEDAADDQLQRDKTMNAIDLEMQKTLQRHAEVEMEKEFVKRMMHLIGNDVEARV
;
A
#
# COMPACT_ATOMS: atom_id res chain seq x y z
N MET A 1 4.17 18.80 -43.34
CA MET A 1 3.91 17.90 -42.21
C MET A 1 4.63 18.49 -41.01
N SER A 2 3.89 19.17 -40.13
CA SER A 2 4.46 19.96 -39.02
C SER A 2 4.68 19.07 -37.80
N ALA A 3 5.92 18.96 -37.34
CA ALA A 3 6.27 18.28 -36.10
C ALA A 3 5.99 19.22 -34.92
N ASN A 4 4.99 18.89 -34.11
CA ASN A 4 4.73 19.56 -32.84
C ASN A 4 5.82 19.16 -31.84
N ALA A 5 6.91 19.93 -31.79
CA ALA A 5 7.88 19.85 -30.72
C ALA A 5 7.26 20.44 -29.44
N VAL A 6 6.71 19.58 -28.60
CA VAL A 6 6.32 19.95 -27.23
C VAL A 6 7.60 20.19 -26.46
N ALA A 7 8.00 21.46 -26.33
CA ALA A 7 9.12 21.88 -25.52
C ALA A 7 8.80 21.60 -24.04
N LEU A 8 9.38 20.54 -23.49
CA LEU A 8 9.33 20.24 -22.06
C LEU A 8 10.37 21.11 -21.35
N GLU A 9 9.92 22.22 -20.79
CA GLU A 9 10.74 23.12 -19.98
C GLU A 9 11.04 22.43 -18.63
N VAL A 10 12.28 21.96 -18.45
CA VAL A 10 12.73 21.35 -17.20
C VAL A 10 13.19 22.46 -16.25
N LEU A 11 12.30 22.88 -15.36
CA LEU A 11 12.63 23.74 -14.22
C LEU A 11 13.55 22.98 -13.25
N LEU A 12 14.83 23.38 -13.19
CA LEU A 12 15.81 22.90 -12.21
C LEU A 12 15.43 23.43 -10.81
N SER A 13 14.52 22.74 -10.13
CA SER A 13 14.23 22.98 -8.71
C SER A 13 15.33 22.35 -7.85
N PRO A 14 15.98 23.10 -6.93
CA PRO A 14 17.01 22.56 -6.03
C PRO A 14 16.44 21.60 -4.96
N VAL A 15 15.12 21.44 -4.90
CA VAL A 15 14.42 20.50 -4.01
C VAL A 15 13.64 19.52 -4.89
N PRO A 16 13.68 18.20 -4.63
CA PRO A 16 12.88 17.25 -5.39
C PRO A 16 11.39 17.63 -5.29
N ASN A 17 10.81 18.11 -6.39
CA ASN A 17 9.41 18.57 -6.48
C ASN A 17 8.40 17.40 -6.41
N TYR A 18 8.82 16.22 -5.95
CA TYR A 18 8.01 15.00 -5.95
C TYR A 18 7.44 14.65 -4.56
N ARG A 19 7.39 15.59 -3.60
CA ARG A 19 6.93 15.33 -2.21
C ARG A 19 5.58 14.62 -2.09
N ASN A 20 4.71 14.77 -3.08
CA ASN A 20 3.37 14.17 -3.09
C ASN A 20 3.20 13.09 -4.18
N ILE A 21 4.27 12.76 -4.91
CA ILE A 21 4.21 11.73 -5.96
C ILE A 21 4.80 10.45 -5.37
N PRO A 22 4.08 9.32 -5.42
CA PRO A 22 4.62 8.05 -4.96
C PRO A 22 5.91 7.72 -5.70
N THR A 23 6.93 7.30 -4.96
CA THR A 23 8.25 6.94 -5.48
C THR A 23 8.52 5.45 -5.32
N ILE A 24 9.41 4.92 -6.17
CA ILE A 24 9.99 3.58 -6.04
C ILE A 24 11.50 3.70 -5.90
N SER A 25 12.09 2.90 -5.01
CA SER A 25 13.54 2.81 -4.86
C SER A 25 14.10 1.78 -5.82
N ILE A 26 14.94 2.22 -6.77
CA ILE A 26 15.69 1.34 -7.67
C ILE A 26 17.17 1.60 -7.45
N CYS A 27 17.90 0.54 -7.06
CA CYS A 27 19.26 0.64 -6.54
C CYS A 27 19.33 1.54 -5.29
N SER A 28 19.85 2.75 -5.45
CA SER A 28 19.98 3.77 -4.39
C SER A 28 19.34 5.10 -4.80
N HIS A 29 18.40 5.05 -5.74
CA HIS A 29 17.74 6.22 -6.29
C HIS A 29 16.22 6.10 -6.12
N GLU A 30 15.60 7.18 -5.65
CA GLU A 30 14.15 7.33 -5.61
C GLU A 30 13.66 7.86 -6.96
N ILE A 31 12.76 7.12 -7.58
CA ILE A 31 12.21 7.44 -8.89
C ILE A 31 10.70 7.65 -8.74
N PRO A 32 10.14 8.78 -9.20
CA PRO A 32 8.70 8.96 -9.24
C PRO A 32 8.01 7.88 -10.09
N LEU A 33 6.90 7.32 -9.61
CA LEU A 33 6.17 6.27 -10.35
C LEU A 33 5.84 6.64 -11.81
N PRO A 34 5.43 7.88 -12.15
CA PRO A 34 5.20 8.25 -13.55
C PRO A 34 6.44 8.09 -14.44
N ALA A 35 7.64 8.38 -13.91
CA ALA A 35 8.88 8.22 -14.64
C ALA A 35 9.24 6.73 -14.82
N TYR A 36 9.04 5.93 -13.77
CA TYR A 36 9.22 4.48 -13.85
C TYR A 36 8.33 3.83 -14.91
N TRP A 37 7.04 4.15 -14.91
CA TRP A 37 6.10 3.61 -15.91
C TRP A 37 6.48 4.02 -17.32
N ARG A 38 6.90 5.27 -17.53
CA ARG A 38 7.34 5.72 -18.84
C ARG A 38 8.56 4.95 -19.35
N ILE A 39 9.54 4.67 -18.49
CA ILE A 39 10.70 3.83 -18.84
C ILE A 39 10.24 2.42 -19.20
N SER A 40 9.36 1.82 -18.38
CA SER A 40 8.84 0.47 -18.61
C SER A 40 8.07 0.37 -19.92
N GLU A 41 7.24 1.34 -20.28
CA GLU A 41 6.51 1.39 -21.55
C GLU A 41 7.44 1.39 -22.75
N LEU A 42 8.50 2.20 -22.71
CA LEU A 42 9.47 2.29 -23.80
C LEU A 42 10.26 0.99 -23.96
N LEU A 43 10.64 0.36 -22.85
CA LEU A 43 11.30 -0.96 -22.88
C LEU A 43 10.39 -2.04 -23.48
N THR A 44 9.11 -2.07 -23.08
CA THR A 44 8.12 -3.01 -23.65
C THR A 44 7.87 -2.76 -25.14
N ALA A 45 7.99 -1.51 -25.59
CA ALA A 45 7.93 -1.16 -27.01
C ALA A 45 9.17 -1.60 -27.82
N GLY A 46 10.20 -2.15 -27.16
CA GLY A 46 11.44 -2.63 -27.79
C GLY A 46 12.47 -1.53 -28.02
N GLU A 47 12.31 -0.36 -27.40
CA GLU A 47 13.31 0.71 -27.50
C GLU A 47 14.61 0.34 -26.80
N SER A 48 15.74 0.74 -27.39
CA SER A 48 17.04 0.50 -26.78
C SER A 48 17.24 1.38 -25.53
N PRO A 49 17.97 0.91 -24.50
CA PRO A 49 18.28 1.71 -23.31
C PRO A 49 18.86 3.09 -23.64
N ASP A 50 19.74 3.18 -24.64
CA ASP A 50 20.36 4.43 -25.08
C ASP A 50 19.35 5.40 -25.69
N THR A 51 18.41 4.89 -26.48
CA THR A 51 17.30 5.69 -27.04
C THR A 51 16.43 6.24 -25.91
N ILE A 52 16.09 5.41 -24.92
CA ILE A 52 15.27 5.79 -23.77
C ILE A 52 15.95 6.89 -22.95
N VAL A 53 17.24 6.73 -22.64
CA VAL A 53 18.03 7.74 -21.93
C VAL A 53 18.01 9.07 -22.69
N THR A 54 18.15 9.03 -24.03
CA THR A 54 18.11 10.23 -24.88
C THR A 54 16.74 10.89 -24.91
N LEU A 55 15.66 10.09 -24.96
CA LEU A 55 14.29 10.57 -24.96
C LEU A 55 13.90 11.22 -23.62
N ILE A 56 14.38 10.67 -22.50
CA ILE A 56 14.08 11.17 -21.15
C ILE A 56 14.95 12.38 -20.80
N LEU A 57 16.20 12.40 -21.27
CA LEU A 57 17.18 13.44 -20.91
C LEU A 57 17.64 14.22 -22.15
N GLN A 58 16.80 15.12 -22.65
CA GLN A 58 17.17 15.98 -23.77
C GLN A 58 18.27 17.01 -23.41
N HIS A 59 18.29 17.53 -22.17
CA HIS A 59 19.18 18.63 -21.76
C HIS A 59 19.87 18.45 -20.38
N SER A 60 20.20 17.21 -19.99
CA SER A 60 20.76 16.94 -18.66
C SER A 60 22.28 16.80 -18.63
N GLY A 61 22.90 17.10 -17.49
CA GLY A 61 24.33 16.93 -17.27
C GLY A 61 24.78 15.46 -17.27
N VAL A 62 26.07 15.23 -17.55
CA VAL A 62 26.68 13.89 -17.68
C VAL A 62 26.46 13.00 -16.44
N ARG A 63 26.38 13.59 -15.24
CA ARG A 63 26.12 12.85 -13.99
C ARG A 63 24.70 12.27 -13.95
N THR A 64 23.70 13.07 -14.29
CA THR A 64 22.30 12.65 -14.36
C THR A 64 22.10 11.57 -15.42
N ARG A 65 22.80 11.70 -16.56
CA ARG A 65 22.78 10.69 -17.62
C ARG A 65 23.21 9.31 -17.11
N LYS A 66 24.35 9.21 -16.41
CA LYS A 66 24.85 7.94 -15.86
C LYS A 66 23.88 7.30 -14.86
N VAL A 67 23.23 8.13 -14.04
CA VAL A 67 22.23 7.64 -13.07
C VAL A 67 21.03 7.04 -13.81
N VAL A 68 20.49 7.76 -14.81
CA VAL A 68 19.35 7.27 -15.59
C VAL A 68 19.71 6.04 -16.41
N GLU A 69 20.90 5.99 -17.00
CA GLU A 69 21.43 4.80 -17.70
C GLU A 69 21.47 3.58 -16.77
N THR A 70 21.98 3.76 -15.54
CA THR A 70 21.99 2.70 -14.52
C THR A 70 20.57 2.24 -14.17
N ILE A 71 19.63 3.17 -14.02
CA ILE A 71 18.23 2.87 -13.70
C ILE A 71 17.57 2.08 -14.84
N VAL A 72 17.68 2.57 -16.08
CA VAL A 72 17.09 1.93 -17.26
C VAL A 72 17.64 0.52 -17.45
N GLN A 73 18.96 0.35 -17.28
CA GLN A 73 19.60 -0.96 -17.37
C GLN A 73 19.06 -1.94 -16.32
N ASN A 74 18.95 -1.52 -15.06
CA ASN A 74 18.38 -2.37 -13.99
C ASN A 74 16.92 -2.74 -14.25
N ILE A 75 16.11 -1.82 -14.79
CA ILE A 75 14.72 -2.12 -15.14
C ILE A 75 14.67 -3.14 -16.28
N ALA A 76 15.50 -2.98 -17.31
CA ALA A 76 15.58 -3.93 -18.42
C ALA A 76 16.02 -5.33 -17.95
N ASP A 77 17.01 -5.41 -17.06
CA ASP A 77 17.49 -6.69 -16.52
C ASP A 77 16.45 -7.37 -15.62
N ASN A 78 15.68 -6.58 -14.86
CA ASN A 78 14.55 -7.07 -14.08
C ASN A 78 13.42 -7.59 -14.98
N GLN A 79 13.07 -6.87 -16.06
CA GLN A 79 12.08 -7.33 -17.04
C GLN A 79 12.51 -8.64 -17.69
N LYS A 80 13.76 -8.74 -18.15
CA LYS A 80 14.32 -10.00 -18.67
C LYS A 80 14.22 -11.14 -17.64
N SER A 81 14.52 -10.86 -16.38
CA SER A 81 14.42 -11.85 -15.30
C SER A 81 12.99 -12.34 -15.07
N MET A 82 11.98 -11.48 -15.27
CA MET A 82 10.57 -11.86 -15.22
C MET A 82 10.08 -12.58 -16.48
N GLU A 83 10.64 -12.24 -17.65
CA GLU A 83 10.29 -12.85 -18.93
C GLU A 83 10.87 -14.24 -19.14
N ILE A 84 11.94 -14.62 -18.41
CA ILE A 84 12.43 -16.00 -18.40
C ILE A 84 11.27 -16.89 -17.97
N PRO A 85 10.67 -17.67 -18.88
CA PRO A 85 9.48 -18.43 -18.56
C PRO A 85 9.84 -19.42 -17.46
N LEU A 86 8.87 -19.74 -16.59
CA LEU A 86 8.91 -20.76 -15.54
C LEU A 86 9.26 -22.19 -16.03
N ARG A 87 9.87 -22.38 -17.21
CA ARG A 87 10.45 -23.63 -17.71
C ARG A 87 11.46 -24.25 -16.72
N SER A 88 12.05 -23.49 -15.79
CA SER A 88 12.92 -24.06 -14.75
C SER A 88 12.19 -24.88 -13.68
N LYS A 89 10.85 -24.78 -13.55
CA LYS A 89 10.07 -25.66 -12.65
C LYS A 89 9.93 -27.09 -13.19
N ARG A 90 10.07 -27.32 -14.50
CA ARG A 90 10.16 -28.70 -15.04
C ARG A 90 11.54 -29.31 -14.84
N ALA A 91 12.61 -28.54 -15.02
CA ALA A 91 13.97 -29.01 -14.77
C ALA A 91 14.27 -29.25 -13.27
N SER A 92 13.70 -28.44 -12.36
CA SER A 92 13.86 -28.68 -10.92
C SER A 92 13.14 -29.94 -10.43
N ARG A 93 12.01 -30.33 -11.04
CA ARG A 93 11.33 -31.61 -10.72
C ARG A 93 12.10 -32.83 -11.24
N GLU A 94 12.91 -32.68 -12.27
CA GLU A 94 13.75 -33.76 -12.80
C GLU A 94 15.01 -33.95 -11.93
N ASN A 95 15.64 -32.85 -11.50
CA ASN A 95 16.75 -32.90 -10.53
C ASN A 95 16.31 -33.33 -9.11
N GLU A 96 15.10 -32.98 -8.64
CA GLU A 96 14.58 -33.48 -7.36
C GLU A 96 14.31 -35.00 -7.39
N ARG A 97 13.91 -35.55 -8.54
CA ARG A 97 13.73 -37.01 -8.69
C ARG A 97 15.06 -37.77 -8.67
N GLU A 98 16.14 -37.20 -9.22
CA GLU A 98 17.48 -37.79 -9.11
C GLU A 98 18.06 -37.68 -7.70
N LEU A 99 17.76 -36.60 -6.96
CA LEU A 99 18.18 -36.43 -5.56
C LEU A 99 17.41 -37.32 -4.57
N GLU A 100 16.13 -37.62 -4.83
CA GLU A 100 15.36 -38.58 -4.02
C GLU A 100 15.80 -40.03 -4.25
N ALA A 101 16.23 -40.40 -5.47
CA ALA A 101 16.79 -41.72 -5.75
C ALA A 101 18.08 -42.00 -4.95
N ASN A 102 18.84 -40.96 -4.59
CA ASN A 102 20.08 -41.09 -3.82
C ASN A 102 19.92 -40.96 -2.30
N ARG A 103 18.75 -40.63 -1.76
CA ARG A 103 18.52 -40.47 -0.31
C ARG A 103 18.13 -41.77 0.43
N GLY A 104 18.10 -42.91 -0.26
CA GLY A 104 17.73 -44.21 0.30
C GLY A 104 18.69 -44.83 1.33
N ARG A 105 19.80 -44.19 1.71
CA ARG A 105 20.76 -44.74 2.69
C ARG A 105 21.28 -43.67 3.65
N GLY A 106 20.53 -43.39 4.70
CA GLY A 106 21.00 -42.48 5.75
C GLY A 106 20.02 -42.31 6.88
N ARG A 107 19.77 -43.36 7.68
CA ARG A 107 19.12 -43.24 8.98
C ARG A 107 20.07 -42.54 9.96
N GLY A 108 19.79 -41.30 10.30
CA GLY A 108 20.37 -40.58 11.45
C GLY A 108 19.30 -40.32 12.52
N PRO A 109 19.64 -40.36 13.82
CA PRO A 109 18.68 -40.37 14.91
C PRO A 109 18.12 -38.98 15.21
N VAL A 110 16.81 -38.93 15.44
CA VAL A 110 16.03 -37.73 15.77
C VAL A 110 16.28 -37.35 17.24
N ASN A 111 16.86 -36.17 17.47
CA ASN A 111 16.98 -35.58 18.80
C ASN A 111 15.62 -35.04 19.25
N ARG A 112 15.07 -35.68 20.28
CA ARG A 112 13.75 -35.41 20.87
C ARG A 112 13.94 -34.38 21.98
N ILE A 113 13.68 -33.11 21.70
CA ILE A 113 13.68 -32.04 22.71
C ILE A 113 12.46 -32.22 23.61
N SER A 114 12.73 -32.51 24.87
CA SER A 114 11.76 -32.66 25.96
C SER A 114 11.22 -31.30 26.41
N LEU A 115 9.92 -31.06 26.18
CA LEU A 115 9.19 -29.91 26.72
C LEU A 115 8.53 -30.26 28.06
N PHE A 116 9.09 -29.68 29.11
CA PHE A 116 8.49 -29.14 30.33
C PHE A 116 7.20 -29.78 30.88
N LEU A 117 7.36 -30.42 32.04
CA LEU A 117 6.31 -30.78 32.98
C LEU A 117 5.57 -29.53 33.51
N GLY A 118 4.35 -29.32 33.01
CA GLY A 118 3.33 -28.47 33.63
C GLY A 118 2.37 -29.30 34.47
N LYS A 119 2.32 -28.95 35.76
CA LYS A 119 1.53 -29.51 36.87
C LYS A 119 0.14 -30.07 36.51
N LYS A 120 -0.15 -31.28 37.02
CA LYS A 120 -1.47 -31.94 36.99
C LYS A 120 -2.49 -31.18 37.85
N PRO A 121 -3.68 -30.79 37.32
CA PRO A 121 -4.82 -30.45 38.15
C PRO A 121 -5.48 -31.72 38.71
N LYS A 122 -5.88 -31.64 39.99
CA LYS A 122 -6.59 -32.69 40.73
C LYS A 122 -7.94 -33.01 40.09
N ALA A 123 -8.18 -34.29 39.88
CA ALA A 123 -9.47 -34.84 39.49
C ALA A 123 -10.50 -34.56 40.59
N SER A 124 -11.58 -33.88 40.22
CA SER A 124 -12.83 -33.83 40.98
C SER A 124 -13.85 -34.57 40.15
N ASP A 125 -14.12 -35.81 40.54
CA ASP A 125 -15.21 -36.64 40.06
C ASP A 125 -16.55 -35.94 40.29
N ARG A 126 -17.15 -35.44 39.22
CA ARG A 126 -18.59 -35.22 39.18
C ARG A 126 -19.08 -35.59 37.79
N ALA A 127 -19.29 -36.89 37.62
CA ALA A 127 -19.99 -37.48 36.48
C ALA A 127 -21.43 -36.96 36.47
N SER A 128 -21.64 -35.81 35.84
CA SER A 128 -22.94 -35.37 35.36
C SER A 128 -23.02 -35.77 33.89
N THR A 129 -23.71 -36.87 33.64
CA THR A 129 -24.15 -37.32 32.31
C THR A 129 -25.10 -36.28 31.72
N TYR A 130 -24.53 -35.19 31.22
CA TYR A 130 -25.23 -34.34 30.27
C TYR A 130 -25.14 -35.02 28.92
N SER A 131 -26.27 -35.55 28.46
CA SER A 131 -26.50 -35.95 27.09
C SER A 131 -26.08 -34.80 26.19
N ILE A 132 -24.90 -34.91 25.55
CA ILE A 132 -24.45 -33.94 24.56
C ILE A 132 -25.48 -34.01 23.43
N PRO A 133 -26.31 -32.97 23.23
CA PRO A 133 -27.23 -32.96 22.11
C PRO A 133 -26.36 -33.01 20.86
N SER A 134 -26.49 -34.09 20.08
CA SER A 134 -25.84 -34.24 18.78
C SER A 134 -26.30 -33.07 17.90
N ALA A 135 -25.52 -32.00 17.86
CA ALA A 135 -25.82 -30.83 17.05
C ALA A 135 -25.99 -31.29 15.59
N PRO A 136 -27.07 -30.89 14.90
CA PRO A 136 -27.28 -31.28 13.53
C PRO A 136 -26.09 -30.77 12.72
N ALA A 137 -25.37 -31.69 12.07
CA ALA A 137 -24.25 -31.36 11.22
C ALA A 137 -24.76 -30.47 10.08
N LYS A 138 -24.50 -29.15 10.17
CA LYS A 138 -24.76 -28.22 9.08
C LYS A 138 -24.07 -28.77 7.83
N THR A 139 -24.80 -28.85 6.73
CA THR A 139 -24.21 -29.27 5.46
C THR A 139 -23.13 -28.27 5.05
N ALA A 140 -22.08 -28.72 4.37
CA ALA A 140 -20.95 -27.86 3.96
C ALA A 140 -21.42 -26.58 3.23
N LEU A 141 -22.51 -26.67 2.46
CA LEU A 141 -23.16 -25.54 1.79
C LEU A 141 -23.71 -24.49 2.75
N GLN A 142 -24.31 -24.89 3.88
CA GLN A 142 -24.81 -23.96 4.89
C GLN A 142 -23.68 -23.20 5.57
N LEU A 143 -22.59 -23.91 5.90
CA LEU A 143 -21.41 -23.28 6.50
C LEU A 143 -20.77 -22.27 5.56
N GLN A 144 -20.73 -22.56 4.26
CA GLN A 144 -20.22 -21.64 3.23
C GLN A 144 -21.09 -20.39 3.11
N LYS A 145 -22.42 -20.53 3.02
CA LYS A 145 -23.35 -19.39 2.99
C LYS A 145 -23.25 -18.53 4.25
N GLU A 146 -23.05 -19.13 5.42
CA GLU A 146 -22.87 -18.41 6.68
C GLU A 146 -21.55 -17.61 6.69
N ARG A 147 -20.46 -18.17 6.15
CA ARG A 147 -19.19 -17.45 5.98
C ARG A 147 -19.31 -16.26 5.04
N GLU A 148 -20.01 -16.42 3.92
CA GLU A 148 -20.24 -15.33 2.96
C GLU A 148 -21.08 -14.20 3.57
N ARG A 149 -22.16 -14.54 4.29
CA ARG A 149 -22.95 -13.54 5.03
C ARG A 149 -22.12 -12.81 6.07
N ASN A 150 -21.28 -13.53 6.81
CA ASN A 150 -20.39 -12.91 7.79
C ASN A 150 -19.33 -12.02 7.12
N ALA A 151 -18.80 -12.42 5.96
CA ALA A 151 -17.85 -11.59 5.21
C ALA A 151 -18.48 -10.28 4.74
N VAL A 152 -19.70 -10.34 4.18
CA VAL A 152 -20.46 -9.14 3.76
C VAL A 152 -20.75 -8.23 4.97
N ALA A 153 -21.23 -8.79 6.08
CA ALA A 153 -21.52 -8.02 7.29
C ALA A 153 -20.26 -7.33 7.86
N VAL A 154 -19.10 -7.99 7.79
CA VAL A 154 -17.82 -7.40 8.22
C VAL A 154 -17.38 -6.26 7.28
N THR A 155 -17.54 -6.42 5.96
CA THR A 155 -17.21 -5.34 5.01
C THR A 155 -18.15 -4.14 5.16
N ASP A 156 -19.44 -4.37 5.37
CA ASP A 156 -20.44 -3.32 5.60
C ASP A 156 -20.13 -2.53 6.88
N ALA A 157 -19.83 -3.24 7.97
CA ALA A 157 -19.45 -2.60 9.23
C ALA A 157 -18.17 -1.76 9.09
N ARG A 158 -17.20 -2.22 8.30
CA ARG A 158 -15.97 -1.48 8.00
C ARG A 158 -16.25 -0.22 7.16
N LEU A 159 -17.14 -0.32 6.16
CA LEU A 159 -17.55 0.83 5.35
C LEU A 159 -18.25 1.89 6.22
N GLN A 160 -19.23 1.49 7.04
CA GLN A 160 -19.92 2.40 7.95
C GLN A 160 -18.97 3.09 8.93
N LYS A 161 -17.98 2.36 9.46
CA LYS A 161 -16.94 2.94 10.32
C LYS A 161 -16.14 4.01 9.57
N ALA A 162 -15.71 3.74 8.35
CA ALA A 162 -14.96 4.69 7.53
C ALA A 162 -15.79 5.95 7.20
N GLU A 163 -17.08 5.79 6.92
CA GLU A 163 -18.01 6.92 6.71
C GLU A 163 -18.20 7.79 7.97
N GLN A 164 -18.26 7.16 9.15
CA GLN A 164 -18.32 7.90 10.43
C GLN A 164 -17.02 8.66 10.70
N GLU A 165 -15.88 8.03 10.43
CA GLU A 165 -14.56 8.67 10.57
C GLU A 165 -14.45 9.89 9.63
N GLU A 166 -14.84 9.75 8.36
CA GLU A 166 -14.85 10.84 7.40
C GLU A 166 -15.69 12.04 7.86
N LYS A 167 -16.90 11.81 8.37
CA LYS A 167 -17.78 12.85 8.92
C LYS A 167 -17.13 13.59 10.09
N SER A 168 -16.43 12.86 10.96
CA SER A 168 -15.72 13.45 12.10
C SER A 168 -14.53 14.31 11.66
N LEU A 169 -13.78 13.88 10.63
CA LEU A 169 -12.68 14.63 10.05
C LEU A 169 -13.17 15.91 9.37
N LEU A 170 -14.27 15.84 8.62
CA LEU A 170 -14.86 17.00 7.96
C LEU A 170 -15.33 18.05 8.97
N THR A 171 -15.97 17.60 10.07
CA THR A 171 -16.41 18.49 11.15
C THR A 171 -15.20 19.17 11.82
N THR A 172 -14.12 18.43 12.05
CA THR A 172 -12.87 18.96 12.61
C THR A 172 -12.25 19.99 11.67
N ALA A 173 -12.18 19.70 10.37
CA ALA A 173 -11.66 20.62 9.35
C ALA A 173 -12.48 21.92 9.28
N MET A 174 -13.82 21.84 9.34
CA MET A 174 -14.70 23.01 9.36
C MET A 174 -14.48 23.89 10.59
N ASN A 175 -14.27 23.28 11.76
CA ASN A 175 -13.97 24.01 13.00
C ASN A 175 -12.61 24.70 12.93
N LEU A 176 -11.58 24.03 12.40
CA LEU A 176 -10.25 24.61 12.19
C LEU A 176 -10.29 25.79 11.21
N ALA A 177 -11.01 25.64 10.10
CA ALA A 177 -11.20 26.72 9.13
C ALA A 177 -11.91 27.92 9.75
N SER A 178 -12.99 27.69 10.50
CA SER A 178 -13.72 28.75 11.21
C SER A 178 -12.84 29.47 12.23
N ARG A 179 -12.02 28.73 12.98
CA ARG A 179 -11.07 29.30 13.94
C ARG A 179 -9.99 30.14 13.25
N ARG A 180 -9.48 29.68 12.11
CA ARG A 180 -8.51 30.42 11.29
C ARG A 180 -9.10 31.74 10.79
N ASP A 181 -10.35 31.72 10.32
CA ASP A 181 -11.03 32.92 9.83
C ASP A 181 -11.26 33.94 10.95
N LEU A 182 -11.51 33.51 12.19
CA LEU A 182 -11.59 34.40 13.36
C LEU A 182 -10.25 35.08 13.64
N LEU A 183 -9.14 34.33 13.67
CA LEU A 183 -7.81 34.91 13.87
C LEU A 183 -7.43 35.91 12.75
N LEU A 184 -7.86 35.63 11.52
CA LEU A 184 -7.66 36.56 10.40
C LEU A 184 -8.48 37.84 10.53
N LYS A 185 -9.69 37.77 11.13
CA LYS A 185 -10.50 38.96 11.44
C LYS A 185 -9.87 39.76 12.58
N GLU A 186 -9.50 39.11 13.67
CA GLU A 186 -8.81 39.75 14.82
C GLU A 186 -7.51 40.45 14.37
N ARG A 187 -6.78 39.86 13.42
CA ARG A 187 -5.57 40.49 12.85
C ARG A 187 -5.87 41.79 12.10
N ARG A 188 -7.03 41.92 11.47
CA ARG A 188 -7.44 43.15 10.74
C ARG A 188 -8.00 44.22 11.66
N GLU A 189 -8.52 43.84 12.82
CA GLU A 189 -9.13 44.78 13.77
C GLU A 189 -8.08 45.37 14.73
N ASN A 190 -6.98 44.66 14.98
CA ASN A 190 -5.93 45.05 15.94
C ASN A 190 -4.63 45.54 15.26
N ASP A 191 -4.75 46.51 14.36
CA ASP A 191 -3.62 47.05 13.57
C ASP A 191 -2.60 47.87 14.42
N GLU A 192 -2.87 48.14 15.71
CA GLU A 192 -2.03 49.00 16.58
C GLU A 192 -1.25 48.28 17.70
N ASP A 193 -1.31 46.94 17.79
CA ASP A 193 -0.74 46.21 18.94
C ASP A 193 0.71 45.74 18.80
N ALA A 194 1.37 45.59 19.95
CA ALA A 194 2.78 45.27 20.13
C ALA A 194 3.25 44.05 19.33
N ALA A 195 4.48 44.13 18.80
CA ALA A 195 5.10 43.09 17.97
C ALA A 195 5.11 41.67 18.60
N ASP A 196 5.08 41.58 19.93
CA ASP A 196 5.04 40.31 20.66
C ASP A 196 3.71 39.56 20.48
N ASP A 197 2.58 40.26 20.41
CA ASP A 197 1.26 39.65 20.21
C ASP A 197 1.11 39.12 18.77
N GLN A 198 1.72 39.81 17.81
CA GLN A 198 1.74 39.36 16.42
C GLN A 198 2.47 38.02 16.26
N LEU A 199 3.60 37.83 16.95
CA LEU A 199 4.35 36.58 16.90
C LEU A 199 3.54 35.41 17.48
N GLN A 200 2.79 35.64 18.56
CA GLN A 200 1.91 34.61 19.13
C GLN A 200 0.77 34.25 18.18
N ARG A 201 0.14 35.24 17.55
CA ARG A 201 -0.90 35.01 16.53
C ARG A 201 -0.36 34.18 15.36
N ASP A 202 0.79 34.53 14.82
CA ASP A 202 1.40 33.79 13.70
C ASP A 202 1.75 32.34 14.09
N LYS A 203 2.23 32.11 15.33
CA LYS A 203 2.45 30.76 15.85
C LYS A 203 1.14 29.96 15.92
N THR A 204 0.07 30.55 16.42
CA THR A 204 -1.24 29.88 16.50
C THR A 204 -1.82 29.58 15.12
N MET A 205 -1.67 30.50 14.16
CA MET A 205 -2.11 30.32 12.78
C MET A 205 -1.35 29.16 12.12
N ASN A 206 -0.03 29.14 12.25
CA ASN A 206 0.81 28.05 11.73
C ASN A 206 0.46 26.69 12.35
N ALA A 207 0.13 26.67 13.65
CA ALA A 207 -0.32 25.45 14.31
C ALA A 207 -1.66 24.93 13.74
N ILE A 208 -2.62 25.84 13.49
CA ILE A 208 -3.90 25.51 12.85
C ILE A 208 -3.69 25.01 11.42
N ASP A 209 -2.84 25.67 10.63
CA ASP A 209 -2.56 25.26 9.25
C ASP A 209 -1.92 23.86 9.21
N LEU A 210 -1.02 23.54 10.15
CA LEU A 210 -0.42 22.21 10.28
C LEU A 210 -1.47 21.15 10.67
N GLU A 211 -2.37 21.47 11.60
CA GLU A 211 -3.45 20.58 12.02
C GLU A 211 -4.46 20.33 10.89
N MET A 212 -4.79 21.38 10.12
CA MET A 212 -5.64 21.30 8.94
C MET A 212 -5.00 20.42 7.86
N GLN A 213 -3.69 20.58 7.60
CA GLN A 213 -2.97 19.72 6.66
C GLN A 213 -3.01 18.25 7.08
N LYS A 214 -2.79 17.95 8.37
CA LYS A 214 -2.91 16.57 8.91
C LYS A 214 -4.32 16.01 8.75
N THR A 215 -5.34 16.83 9.01
CA THR A 215 -6.74 16.43 8.88
C THR A 215 -7.10 16.09 7.43
N LEU A 216 -6.65 16.90 6.48
CA LEU A 216 -6.84 16.65 5.04
C LEU A 216 -6.09 15.40 4.56
N GLN A 217 -4.86 15.19 5.06
CA GLN A 217 -4.12 13.96 4.76
C GLN A 217 -4.86 12.73 5.27
N ARG A 218 -5.37 12.77 6.51
CA ARG A 218 -6.13 11.66 7.08
C ARG A 218 -7.45 11.42 6.33
N HIS A 219 -8.12 12.49 5.88
CA HIS A 219 -9.33 12.37 5.04
C HIS A 219 -9.03 11.63 3.73
N ALA A 220 -7.93 11.96 3.05
CA ALA A 220 -7.50 11.25 1.83
C ALA A 220 -7.23 9.75 2.09
N GLU A 221 -6.65 9.38 3.24
CA GLU A 221 -6.46 7.99 3.62
C GLU A 221 -7.79 7.24 3.82
N VAL A 222 -8.76 7.86 4.50
CA VAL A 222 -10.09 7.30 4.73
C VAL A 222 -10.86 7.12 3.42
N GLU A 223 -10.74 8.07 2.49
CA GLU A 223 -11.33 7.94 1.15
C GLU A 223 -10.74 6.75 0.38
N MET A 224 -9.43 6.55 0.44
CA MET A 224 -8.80 5.36 -0.16
C MET A 224 -9.29 4.06 0.49
N GLU A 225 -9.49 4.05 1.81
CA GLU A 225 -10.03 2.88 2.52
C GLU A 225 -11.48 2.59 2.11
N LYS A 226 -12.34 3.62 1.99
CA LYS A 226 -13.71 3.47 1.50
C LYS A 226 -13.75 2.86 0.11
N GLU A 227 -12.96 3.39 -0.82
CA GLU A 227 -12.89 2.85 -2.19
C GLU A 227 -12.35 1.42 -2.22
N PHE A 228 -11.38 1.09 -1.36
CA PHE A 228 -10.90 -0.28 -1.21
C PHE A 228 -12.00 -1.22 -0.71
N VAL A 229 -12.75 -0.84 0.32
CA VAL A 229 -13.85 -1.66 0.87
C VAL A 229 -14.97 -1.85 -0.15
N LYS A 230 -15.36 -0.79 -0.88
CA LYS A 230 -16.34 -0.88 -1.98
C LYS A 230 -15.90 -1.88 -3.05
N ARG A 231 -14.62 -1.85 -3.45
CA ARG A 231 -14.08 -2.84 -4.41
C ARG A 231 -14.15 -4.26 -3.87
N MET A 232 -13.81 -4.49 -2.60
CA MET A 232 -13.94 -5.82 -2.00
C MET A 232 -15.40 -6.29 -1.97
N MET A 233 -16.34 -5.42 -1.61
CA MET A 233 -17.76 -5.75 -1.61
C MET A 233 -18.24 -6.15 -3.00
N HIS A 234 -17.81 -5.42 -4.05
CA HIS A 234 -18.16 -5.76 -5.42
C HIS A 234 -17.61 -7.12 -5.86
N LEU A 235 -16.38 -7.45 -5.48
CA LEU A 235 -15.80 -8.78 -5.73
C LEU A 235 -16.58 -9.90 -5.04
N ILE A 236 -16.95 -9.71 -3.77
CA ILE A 236 -17.77 -10.68 -3.03
C ILE A 236 -19.16 -10.83 -3.66
N GLY A 237 -19.77 -9.73 -4.11
CA GLY A 237 -21.07 -9.75 -4.78
C GLY A 237 -21.04 -10.52 -6.09
N ASN A 238 -20.04 -10.26 -6.94
CA ASN A 238 -19.89 -10.94 -8.24
C ASN A 238 -19.64 -12.45 -8.07
N ASP A 239 -18.89 -12.86 -7.05
CA ASP A 239 -18.64 -14.28 -6.74
C ASP A 239 -19.92 -15.02 -6.29
N VAL A 240 -20.85 -14.30 -5.64
CA VAL A 240 -22.14 -14.87 -5.23
C VAL A 240 -23.07 -15.00 -6.44
N GLU A 241 -23.14 -13.99 -7.31
CA GLU A 241 -23.96 -14.04 -8.53
C GLU A 241 -23.49 -15.14 -9.51
N ALA A 242 -22.18 -15.34 -9.66
CA ALA A 242 -21.63 -16.37 -10.55
C ALA A 242 -21.92 -17.82 -10.11
N ARG A 243 -22.42 -18.03 -8.89
CA ARG A 243 -22.73 -19.36 -8.32
C ARG A 243 -24.23 -19.71 -8.31
N VAL A 244 -25.09 -18.75 -8.66
CA VAL A 244 -26.55 -18.94 -8.78
C VAL A 244 -26.90 -19.31 -10.21
#